data_AF-A0A524QGQ1-F1
#
_entry.id   AF-A0A524QGQ1-F1
#
_cell.length_a   1.000
_cell.length_b   1.000
_cell.length_c   1.000
_cell.angle_alpha   90.00
_cell.angle_beta   90.00
_cell.angle_gamma   90.00
#
_symmetry.space_group_name_H-M   'P 1'
#
loop_
_entity.id
_entity.type
_entity.pdbx_description
1 polymer ?
#
loop_
_entity_poly.entity_id
_entity_poly.type
_entity_poly.pdbx_seq_one_letter_code
_entity_poly.pdbx_strand_id
1 'polypeptide(L)'
;MKTIGLAGGTGWISSADYYKIINEETNRRLGGLEFARCILYSVNYGEIDAFNRQDNREGVYQLILDASQRLISSGADFIVLCANTLHQFAERLESQINVPVIHIAEATADEIIRKKMNKIGLLGTKQTMEMDF
;
A
#
# COMPACT_ATOMS: atom_id res chain seq x y z
N MET A 1 -1.66 8.19 -18.46
CA MET A 1 -1.25 7.66 -17.14
C MET A 1 -2.50 7.37 -16.32
N LYS A 2 -2.57 6.18 -15.70
CA LYS A 2 -3.62 5.82 -14.73
C LYS A 2 -3.44 6.63 -13.43
N THR A 3 -4.52 6.85 -12.68
CA THR A 3 -4.54 7.53 -11.39
C THR A 3 -4.35 6.51 -10.25
N ILE A 4 -3.37 6.73 -9.39
CA ILE A 4 -3.02 5.85 -8.27
C ILE A 4 -3.83 6.23 -7.03
N GLY A 5 -4.49 5.26 -6.39
CA GLY A 5 -5.03 5.43 -5.04
C GLY A 5 -4.02 4.98 -3.99
N LEU A 6 -3.49 5.91 -3.20
CA LEU A 6 -2.57 5.64 -2.11
C LEU A 6 -3.36 5.55 -0.79
N ALA A 7 -3.56 4.34 -0.27
CA ALA A 7 -4.14 4.12 1.05
C ALA A 7 -3.00 4.13 2.08
N GLY A 8 -2.79 5.28 2.72
CA GLY A 8 -1.68 5.55 3.62
C GLY A 8 -2.13 6.02 5.00
N GLY A 9 -1.24 6.69 5.72
CA GLY A 9 -1.48 7.14 7.10
C GLY A 9 -1.20 6.08 8.16
N THR A 10 -0.78 4.88 7.75
CA THR A 10 -0.40 3.78 8.65
C THR A 10 1.05 3.93 9.16
N GLY A 11 1.38 5.16 9.57
CA GLY A 11 2.70 5.76 9.48
C GLY A 11 2.72 6.78 8.34
N TRP A 12 2.61 8.07 8.67
CA TRP A 12 2.55 9.13 7.65
C TRP A 12 3.89 9.27 6.89
N ILE A 13 5.00 8.92 7.53
CA ILE A 13 6.36 9.00 6.95
C ILE A 13 6.47 8.11 5.73
N SER A 14 6.05 6.84 5.81
CA SER A 14 6.10 5.94 4.64
C SER A 14 5.22 6.47 3.51
N SER A 15 4.05 7.01 3.83
CA SER A 15 3.12 7.56 2.82
C SER A 15 3.74 8.73 2.06
N ALA A 16 4.51 9.59 2.75
CA ALA A 16 5.27 10.66 2.12
C ALA A 16 6.36 10.12 1.18
N ASP A 17 7.06 9.06 1.58
CA ASP A 17 8.07 8.41 0.73
C ASP A 17 7.44 7.77 -0.52
N TYR A 18 6.29 7.09 -0.39
CA TYR A 18 5.54 6.58 -1.54
C TYR A 18 5.22 7.69 -2.53
N TYR A 19 4.62 8.80 -2.06
CA TYR A 19 4.29 9.94 -2.92
C TYR A 19 5.52 10.51 -3.62
N LYS A 20 6.62 10.71 -2.88
CA LYS A 20 7.87 11.25 -3.41
C LYS A 20 8.45 10.35 -4.50
N ILE A 21 8.67 9.08 -4.20
CA ILE A 21 9.30 8.11 -5.11
C ILE A 21 8.46 7.93 -6.37
N ILE A 22 7.14 7.85 -6.24
CA ILE A 22 6.23 7.72 -7.39
C ILE A 22 6.34 8.91 -8.33
N ASN A 23 6.42 10.14 -7.80
CA ASN A 23 6.60 11.34 -8.62
C ASN A 23 7.99 11.41 -9.26
N GLU A 24 9.05 11.10 -8.49
CA GLU A 24 10.43 11.03 -8.99
C GLU A 24 10.56 10.01 -10.13
N GLU A 25 10.00 8.82 -9.97
CA GLU A 25 10.02 7.77 -11.00
C GLU A 25 9.17 8.10 -12.22
N THR A 26 8.03 8.79 -12.03
CA THR A 26 7.21 9.26 -13.15
C THR A 26 7.98 10.28 -13.98
N ASN A 27 8.58 11.27 -13.31
CA ASN A 27 9.39 12.28 -13.98
C ASN A 27 10.64 11.69 -14.64
N ARG A 28 11.32 10.74 -13.98
CA ARG A 28 12.48 10.04 -14.55
C ARG A 28 12.14 9.31 -15.85
N ARG A 29 10.92 8.78 -15.98
CA ARG A 29 10.48 8.03 -17.18
C ARG A 29 9.94 8.92 -18.29
N LEU A 30 9.22 9.98 -17.96
CA LEU A 30 8.50 10.82 -18.92
C LEU A 30 9.19 12.15 -19.22
N GLY A 31 10.03 12.64 -18.31
CA GLY A 31 10.79 13.90 -18.42
C GLY A 31 9.96 15.17 -18.22
N GLY A 32 10.63 16.32 -18.28
CA GLY A 32 9.97 17.63 -18.26
C GLY A 32 9.22 17.91 -16.95
N LEU A 33 7.97 18.35 -17.09
CA LEU A 33 7.06 18.68 -15.97
C LEU A 33 6.00 17.59 -15.77
N GLU A 34 6.34 16.34 -16.08
CA GLU A 34 5.46 15.20 -15.89
C GLU A 34 5.55 14.66 -14.45
N PHE A 35 4.38 14.47 -13.82
CA PHE A 35 4.22 14.04 -12.43
C PHE A 35 3.10 13.00 -12.31
N ALA A 36 3.10 12.22 -11.24
CA ALA A 36 2.13 11.15 -11.08
C ALA A 36 0.73 11.69 -10.80
N ARG A 37 -0.29 11.11 -11.46
CA ARG A 37 -1.68 11.27 -11.05
C ARG A 37 -1.94 10.37 -9.84
N CYS A 38 -2.12 10.94 -8.67
CA CYS A 38 -2.40 10.17 -7.46
C CYS A 38 -3.37 10.88 -6.52
N ILE A 39 -4.07 10.08 -5.73
CA ILE A 39 -4.95 10.52 -4.64
C ILE A 39 -4.46 9.82 -3.39
N LEU A 40 -4.13 10.59 -2.35
CA LEU A 40 -3.68 10.04 -1.07
C LEU A 40 -4.82 10.16 -0.06
N TYR A 41 -5.26 9.02 0.45
CA TYR A 41 -6.10 8.96 1.63
C TYR A 41 -5.24 8.53 2.82
N SER A 42 -5.02 9.47 3.75
CA SER A 42 -4.23 9.19 4.95
C SER A 42 -5.18 8.94 6.12
N VAL A 43 -5.26 7.69 6.57
CA VAL A 43 -6.01 7.35 7.79
C VAL A 43 -5.33 7.94 9.03
N ASN A 44 -6.06 8.02 10.15
CA ASN A 44 -5.47 8.34 11.44
C ASN A 44 -4.95 7.06 12.11
N TYR A 45 -3.64 6.98 12.33
CA TYR A 45 -3.01 5.81 12.95
C TYR A 45 -3.60 5.47 14.33
N GLY A 46 -4.09 6.46 15.07
CA GLY A 46 -4.72 6.23 16.38
C GLY A 46 -5.93 5.29 16.32
N GLU A 47 -6.67 5.29 15.21
CA GLU A 47 -7.81 4.38 15.01
C GLU A 47 -7.33 2.93 14.82
N ILE A 48 -6.26 2.75 14.05
CA ILE A 48 -5.62 1.43 13.86
C ILE A 48 -5.05 0.91 15.17
N ASP A 49 -4.35 1.76 15.94
CA ASP A 49 -3.81 1.39 17.25
C ASP A 49 -4.94 1.00 18.23
N ALA A 50 -6.04 1.75 18.24
CA ALA A 50 -7.20 1.42 19.07
C ALA A 50 -7.82 0.05 18.73
N PHE A 51 -7.93 -0.29 17.44
CA PHE A 51 -8.38 -1.61 17.01
C PHE A 51 -7.38 -2.72 17.35
N ASN A 52 -6.08 -2.50 17.12
CA ASN A 52 -5.04 -3.47 17.42
C ASN A 52 -4.96 -3.80 18.93
N ARG A 53 -5.13 -2.81 19.81
CA ARG A 53 -5.15 -3.04 21.28
C ARG A 53 -6.32 -3.90 21.75
N GLN A 54 -7.34 -4.05 20.92
CA GLN A 54 -8.53 -4.88 21.18
C GLN A 54 -8.49 -6.19 20.37
N ASP A 55 -7.35 -6.50 19.72
CA ASP A 55 -7.22 -7.60 18.76
C ASP A 55 -8.29 -7.57 17.65
N ASN A 56 -8.85 -6.38 17.37
CA ASN A 56 -9.93 -6.19 16.41
C ASN A 56 -9.40 -6.00 14.99
N ARG A 57 -8.93 -7.11 14.42
CA ARG A 57 -8.39 -7.15 13.06
C ARG A 57 -9.42 -6.78 11.99
N GLU A 58 -10.69 -7.07 12.23
CA GLU A 58 -11.80 -6.69 11.34
C GLU A 58 -12.01 -5.17 11.32
N GLY A 59 -11.89 -4.49 12.46
CA GLY A 59 -11.98 -3.02 12.52
C GLY A 59 -10.91 -2.33 11.67
N VAL A 60 -9.67 -2.83 11.72
CA VAL A 60 -8.59 -2.34 10.83
C VAL A 60 -8.95 -2.59 9.37
N TYR A 61 -9.44 -3.78 9.03
CA TYR A 61 -9.86 -4.11 7.67
C TYR A 61 -10.95 -3.16 7.15
N GLN A 62 -12.00 -2.91 7.94
CA GLN A 62 -13.11 -2.03 7.54
C GLN A 62 -12.63 -0.58 7.34
N LEU A 63 -11.70 -0.09 8.17
CA LEU A 63 -11.09 1.23 8.00
C LEU A 63 -10.33 1.34 6.66
N ILE A 64 -9.55 0.32 6.31
CA ILE A 64 -8.81 0.30 5.03
C ILE A 64 -9.75 0.14 3.84
N LEU A 65 -10.81 -0.69 3.96
CA LEU A 65 -11.82 -0.85 2.92
C LEU A 65 -12.53 0.48 2.61
N ASP A 66 -12.97 1.23 3.63
CA ASP A 66 -13.59 2.56 3.45
C ASP A 66 -12.61 3.53 2.77
N ALA A 67 -11.36 3.57 3.22
CA ALA A 67 -10.32 4.41 2.59
C ALA A 67 -10.14 4.06 1.09
N SER A 68 -10.05 2.77 0.75
CA SER A 68 -9.94 2.31 -0.64
C SER A 68 -11.17 2.64 -1.47
N GLN A 69 -12.38 2.47 -0.93
CA GLN A 69 -13.63 2.83 -1.62
C GLN A 69 -13.73 4.33 -1.90
N ARG A 70 -13.29 5.19 -0.96
CA ARG A 70 -13.21 6.64 -1.16
C ARG A 70 -12.22 7.02 -2.26
N LEU A 71 -11.06 6.37 -2.30
CA LEU A 71 -10.06 6.57 -3.36
C LEU A 71 -10.64 6.23 -4.75
N ILE A 72 -11.31 5.10 -4.88
CA ILE A 72 -11.97 4.68 -6.14
C ILE A 72 -13.06 5.66 -6.53
N SER A 73 -13.92 6.04 -5.58
CA SER A 73 -14.98 7.02 -5.80
C SER A 73 -14.44 8.39 -6.21
N SER A 74 -13.18 8.69 -5.86
CA SER A 74 -12.47 9.91 -6.25
C SER A 74 -11.71 9.78 -7.59
N GLY A 75 -11.77 8.63 -8.25
CA GLY A 75 -11.19 8.38 -9.58
C GLY A 75 -9.85 7.64 -9.59
N ALA A 76 -9.50 6.90 -8.52
CA ALA A 76 -8.37 5.98 -8.56
C ALA A 76 -8.65 4.76 -9.46
N ASP A 77 -7.71 4.43 -10.34
CA ASP A 77 -7.80 3.28 -11.25
C ASP A 77 -7.31 1.97 -10.62
N PHE A 78 -6.52 2.07 -9.54
CA PHE A 78 -5.98 0.95 -8.75
C PHE A 78 -5.50 1.44 -7.38
N ILE A 79 -5.30 0.52 -6.44
CA ILE A 79 -4.91 0.82 -5.06
C ILE A 79 -3.49 0.34 -4.76
N VAL A 80 -2.76 1.14 -3.98
CA VAL A 80 -1.50 0.80 -3.32
C VAL A 80 -1.68 1.01 -1.83
N LEU A 81 -1.38 -0.02 -1.03
CA LEU A 81 -1.34 0.08 0.42
C LEU A 81 0.05 0.59 0.84
N CYS A 82 0.15 1.75 1.49
CA CYS A 82 1.43 2.37 1.83
C CYS A 82 2.07 1.80 3.13
N ALA A 83 1.96 0.49 3.33
CA ALA A 83 2.56 -0.25 4.45
C ALA A 83 2.64 -1.76 4.20
N ASN A 84 3.64 -2.42 4.79
CA ASN A 84 3.83 -3.86 4.68
C ASN A 84 2.70 -4.65 5.35
N THR A 85 2.43 -4.36 6.64
CA THR A 85 1.51 -5.17 7.45
C THR A 85 0.06 -5.18 6.94
N LEU A 86 -0.38 -4.16 6.21
CA LEU A 86 -1.73 -4.13 5.64
C LEU A 86 -1.94 -5.12 4.50
N HIS A 87 -0.87 -5.62 3.88
CA HIS A 87 -0.96 -6.55 2.77
C HIS A 87 -1.57 -7.90 3.15
N GLN A 88 -1.63 -8.22 4.44
CA GLN A 88 -2.44 -9.32 4.96
C GLN A 88 -3.93 -9.25 4.56
N PHE A 89 -4.42 -8.07 4.14
CA PHE A 89 -5.78 -7.84 3.67
C PHE A 89 -5.90 -7.69 2.16
N ALA A 90 -4.80 -7.71 1.40
CA ALA A 90 -4.78 -7.30 0.00
C ALA A 90 -5.71 -8.14 -0.88
N GLU A 91 -5.66 -9.48 -0.79
CA GLU A 91 -6.53 -10.37 -1.56
C GLU A 91 -8.02 -10.13 -1.25
N ARG A 92 -8.35 -10.05 0.04
CA ARG A 92 -9.72 -9.78 0.50
C ARG A 92 -10.18 -8.40 0.00
N LEU A 93 -9.33 -7.39 0.12
CA LEU A 93 -9.62 -6.03 -0.31
C LEU A 93 -9.88 -5.98 -1.82
N GLU A 94 -8.98 -6.55 -2.63
CA GLU A 94 -9.09 -6.59 -4.09
C GLU A 94 -10.41 -7.24 -4.54
N SER A 95 -10.79 -8.36 -3.92
CA SER A 95 -12.06 -9.04 -4.20
C SER A 95 -13.30 -8.20 -3.91
N GLN A 96 -13.22 -7.23 -3.00
CA GLN A 96 -14.35 -6.40 -2.58
C GLN A 96 -14.48 -5.11 -3.39
N ILE A 97 -13.35 -4.54 -3.81
CA ILE A 97 -13.33 -3.23 -4.48
C ILE A 97 -13.32 -3.32 -6.01
N ASN A 98 -13.09 -4.51 -6.59
CA ASN A 98 -13.11 -4.76 -8.03
C ASN A 98 -12.18 -3.87 -8.86
N VAL A 99 -11.11 -3.34 -8.26
CA VAL A 99 -9.99 -2.68 -8.94
C VAL A 99 -8.69 -3.33 -8.47
N PRO A 100 -7.62 -3.32 -9.29
CA PRO A 100 -6.37 -3.97 -8.91
C PRO A 100 -5.79 -3.40 -7.61
N VAL A 101 -5.28 -4.27 -6.75
CA VAL A 101 -4.47 -3.90 -5.58
C VAL A 101 -3.03 -4.34 -5.83
N ILE A 102 -2.10 -3.39 -5.91
CA ILE A 102 -0.70 -3.72 -6.15
C ILE A 102 -0.06 -4.26 -4.87
N HIS A 103 0.30 -5.55 -4.88
CA HIS A 103 0.87 -6.23 -3.72
C HIS A 103 2.38 -5.96 -3.58
N ILE A 104 2.82 -5.43 -2.43
CA ILE A 104 4.23 -5.09 -2.21
C ILE A 104 5.16 -6.32 -2.24
N ALA A 105 4.68 -7.49 -1.77
CA ALA A 105 5.49 -8.70 -1.78
C ALA A 105 5.73 -9.22 -3.20
N GLU A 106 4.75 -9.10 -4.11
CA GLU A 106 4.92 -9.48 -5.51
C GLU A 106 5.95 -8.56 -6.19
N ALA A 107 5.79 -7.24 -6.02
CA ALA A 107 6.74 -6.25 -6.55
C ALA A 107 8.16 -6.46 -6.00
N THR A 108 8.29 -6.89 -4.74
CA THR A 108 9.57 -7.21 -4.11
C THR A 108 10.15 -8.51 -4.66
N ALA A 109 9.33 -9.55 -4.81
CA ALA A 109 9.74 -10.84 -5.35
C ALA A 109 10.23 -10.71 -6.80
N ASP A 110 9.54 -9.94 -7.64
CA ASP A 110 9.95 -9.65 -9.01
C ASP A 110 11.37 -9.07 -9.07
N GLU A 111 11.69 -8.14 -8.16
CA GLU A 111 13.01 -7.52 -8.11
C GLU A 111 14.09 -8.48 -7.58
N ILE A 112 13.78 -9.31 -6.59
CA ILE A 112 14.67 -10.36 -6.07
C ILE A 112 15.01 -11.36 -7.18
N ILE A 113 14.00 -11.82 -7.93
CA ILE A 113 14.14 -12.74 -9.06
C ILE A 113 14.98 -12.08 -10.17
N ARG A 114 14.71 -10.82 -10.49
CA ARG A 114 15.48 -10.05 -11.48
C ARG A 114 16.96 -9.96 -11.11
N LYS A 115 17.27 -9.83 -9.81
CA LYS A 115 18.63 -9.85 -9.26
C LYS A 115 19.24 -11.25 -9.10
N LYS A 116 18.49 -12.31 -9.45
CA LYS A 116 18.91 -13.72 -9.35
C LYS A 116 19.31 -14.12 -7.93
N MET A 117 18.64 -13.56 -6.93
CA MET A 117 18.85 -13.91 -5.52
C MET A 117 17.86 -15.01 -5.13
N ASN A 118 18.34 -16.07 -4.49
CA ASN A 118 17.53 -17.23 -4.06
C ASN A 118 17.44 -17.37 -2.52
N LYS A 119 18.17 -16.55 -1.77
CA LYS A 119 18.12 -16.47 -0.31
C LYS A 119 18.32 -15.02 0.11
N ILE A 120 17.38 -14.51 0.90
CA ILE A 120 17.38 -13.12 1.39
C ILE A 120 17.14 -13.10 2.91
N GLY A 121 17.51 -12.00 3.55
CA GLY A 121 17.05 -11.69 4.90
C GLY A 121 15.78 -10.83 4.85
N LEU A 122 14.79 -11.16 5.68
CA LEU A 122 13.58 -10.34 5.87
C LEU A 122 13.70 -9.59 7.20
N LEU A 123 13.65 -8.26 7.13
CA LEU A 123 13.56 -7.40 8.30
C LEU A 123 12.23 -6.65 8.26
N GLY A 124 11.57 -6.55 9.41
CA GLY A 124 10.29 -5.86 9.52
C GLY A 124 9.75 -5.88 10.94
N THR A 125 8.47 -5.54 11.08
CA THR A 125 7.75 -5.77 12.34
C THR A 125 7.69 -7.26 12.66
N LYS A 126 7.47 -7.61 13.93
CA LYS A 126 7.28 -9.01 14.36
C LYS A 126 6.21 -9.70 13.50
N GLN A 127 5.08 -9.04 13.27
CA GLN A 127 3.99 -9.54 12.43
C GLN A 127 4.45 -9.83 10.99
N THR A 128 5.24 -8.94 10.39
CA THR A 128 5.79 -9.16 9.03
C THR A 128 6.75 -10.34 8.96
N MET A 129 7.51 -10.61 10.02
CA MET A 129 8.53 -11.66 10.02
C MET A 129 8.01 -13.04 10.45
N GLU A 130 6.87 -13.12 11.15
CA GLU A 130 6.39 -14.36 11.77
C GLU A 130 5.06 -14.90 11.21
N MET A 131 4.34 -14.13 10.38
CA MET A 131 3.07 -14.60 9.79
C MET A 131 3.27 -15.28 8.42
N ASP A 132 2.34 -16.18 8.07
CA ASP A 132 2.44 -17.08 6.90
C ASP A 132 1.88 -16.51 5.58
N PHE A 133 1.60 -15.20 5.52
CA PHE A 133 0.94 -14.57 4.37
C PHE A 133 1.90 -14.25 3.22
#